data_AF-Q0W3Z1-F1
#
_entry.id   AF-Q0W3Z1-F1
#
_cell.length_a   1.000
_cell.length_b   1.000
_cell.length_c   1.000
_cell.angle_alpha   90.00
_cell.angle_beta   90.00
_cell.angle_gamma   90.00
#
_symmetry.space_group_name_H-M   'P 1'
#
loop_
_entity.id
_entity.type
_entity.pdbx_description
1 polymer ?
#
loop_
_entity_poly.entity_id
_entity_poly.type
_entity_poly.pdbx_seq_one_letter_code
_entity_poly.pdbx_strand_id
1 'polypeptide(L)'
;MAIELNYKKPGDLIRSDEWNQMLDELASLRSYIDNMTRSVTLTSLSSPVGASCGLGGGVPDEFNYGTEVMGLITRQYYAGKTEAGDICRFGLNDHADTISYWSGAASGDKEALSILIEYVDGTVYEAKDLFVHEWSSLRPKGQKTPYVEYLQSPNQRLWYRYVLVNPSPDSEIRYITFRDTSNDCAVKVANVLHYVTRVRQLNVRK
;
A
#
# COMPACT_ATOMS: atom_id res chain seq x y z
N MET A 1 -13.83 10.92 27.79
CA MET A 1 -13.84 12.37 28.04
C MET A 1 -15.20 12.87 27.61
N ALA A 2 -16.06 13.25 28.54
CA ALA A 2 -17.39 13.77 28.22
C ALA A 2 -17.22 15.24 27.80
N ILE A 3 -17.72 15.59 26.62
CA ILE A 3 -17.70 16.97 26.11
C ILE A 3 -18.90 17.68 26.75
N GLU A 4 -18.67 18.47 27.79
CA GLU A 4 -19.68 19.39 28.30
C GLU A 4 -19.74 20.62 27.38
N LEU A 5 -20.69 20.60 26.44
CA LEU A 5 -20.97 21.75 25.59
C LEU A 5 -21.58 22.86 26.45
N ASN A 6 -20.79 23.89 26.74
CA ASN A 6 -21.22 25.07 27.49
C ASN A 6 -22.10 25.96 26.58
N TYR A 7 -23.41 25.72 26.59
CA TYR A 7 -24.36 26.47 25.75
C TYR A 7 -24.58 27.89 26.28
N LYS A 8 -23.79 28.86 25.81
CA LYS A 8 -24.05 30.30 26.00
C LYS A 8 -24.99 30.86 24.93
N LYS A 9 -25.83 31.83 25.32
CA LYS A 9 -26.72 32.52 24.39
C LYS A 9 -25.95 33.63 23.66
N PRO A 10 -26.34 33.99 22.43
CA PRO A 10 -25.78 35.14 21.75
C PRO A 10 -25.89 36.41 22.63
N GLY A 11 -24.75 37.04 22.94
CA GLY A 11 -24.67 38.24 23.78
C GLY A 11 -24.13 38.03 25.20
N ASP A 12 -23.92 36.79 25.63
CA ASP A 12 -23.30 36.51 26.94
C ASP A 12 -21.82 36.92 26.96
N LEU A 13 -21.36 37.49 28.07
CA LEU A 13 -19.96 37.87 28.25
C LEU A 13 -19.08 36.60 28.31
N ILE A 14 -18.09 36.55 27.42
CA ILE A 14 -17.06 35.51 27.41
C ILE A 14 -15.88 36.00 28.24
N ARG A 15 -15.54 35.28 29.31
CA ARG A 15 -14.37 35.59 30.15
C ARG A 15 -13.09 35.14 29.44
N SER A 16 -11.94 35.72 29.80
CA SER A 16 -10.63 35.39 29.22
C SER A 16 -10.31 33.89 29.30
N ASP A 17 -10.64 33.26 30.43
CA ASP A 17 -10.30 31.85 30.67
C ASP A 17 -11.16 30.92 29.80
N GLU A 18 -12.43 31.28 29.60
CA GLU A 18 -13.35 30.57 28.69
C GLU A 18 -12.91 30.75 27.23
N TRP A 19 -12.42 31.93 26.86
CA TRP A 19 -11.86 32.17 25.53
C TRP A 19 -10.64 31.30 25.25
N ASN A 20 -9.71 31.21 26.21
CA ASN A 20 -8.54 30.35 26.09
C ASN A 20 -8.94 28.87 25.99
N GLN A 21 -9.90 28.43 26.80
CA GLN A 21 -10.41 27.06 26.72
C GLN A 21 -11.01 26.74 25.34
N MET A 22 -11.82 27.65 24.77
CA MET A 22 -12.36 27.46 23.42
C MET A 22 -11.27 27.40 22.35
N LEU A 23 -10.21 28.20 22.47
CA LEU A 23 -9.08 28.15 21.54
C LEU A 23 -8.33 26.81 21.63
N ASP A 24 -8.09 26.30 22.83
CA ASP A 24 -7.45 25.01 23.06
C ASP A 24 -8.31 23.85 22.50
N GLU A 25 -9.63 23.92 22.70
CA GLU A 25 -10.57 22.96 22.14
C GLU A 25 -10.57 23.00 20.60
N LEU A 26 -10.56 24.18 19.99
CA LEU A 26 -10.46 24.33 18.53
C LEU A 26 -9.14 23.78 17.99
N ALA A 27 -8.03 24.00 18.69
CA ALA A 27 -6.72 23.45 18.32
C ALA A 27 -6.70 21.91 18.41
N SER A 28 -7.30 21.36 19.47
CA SER A 28 -7.50 19.92 19.67
C SER A 28 -8.33 19.29 18.55
N LEU A 29 -9.49 19.89 18.23
CA LEU A 29 -10.37 19.40 17.17
C LEU A 29 -9.70 19.48 15.80
N ARG A 30 -8.95 20.54 15.52
CA ARG A 30 -8.16 20.66 14.29
C ARG A 30 -7.10 19.56 14.21
N SER A 31 -6.34 19.35 15.28
CA SER A 31 -5.35 18.26 15.35
C SER A 31 -6.00 16.88 15.16
N TYR A 32 -7.18 16.65 15.75
CA TYR A 32 -7.92 15.42 15.54
C TYR A 32 -8.28 15.23 14.06
N ILE A 33 -8.81 16.26 13.41
CA ILE A 33 -9.19 16.22 12.00
C ILE A 33 -7.96 15.99 11.10
N ASP A 34 -6.86 16.70 11.35
CA ASP A 34 -5.63 16.61 10.57
C ASP A 34 -4.96 15.22 10.67
N ASN A 35 -5.24 14.48 11.76
CA ASN A 35 -4.76 13.11 11.98
C ASN A 35 -5.76 12.03 11.53
N MET A 36 -6.94 12.38 11.03
CA MET A 36 -7.88 11.38 10.52
C MET A 36 -7.33 10.74 9.25
N THR A 37 -7.32 9.41 9.24
CA THR A 37 -6.91 8.61 8.09
C THR A 37 -8.01 7.64 7.70
N ARG A 38 -8.08 7.36 6.40
CA ARG A 38 -8.90 6.32 5.79
C ARG A 38 -7.96 5.27 5.23
N SER A 39 -8.35 4.01 5.36
CA SER A 39 -7.68 2.90 4.71
C SER A 39 -8.60 2.24 3.69
N VAL A 40 -8.03 1.75 2.59
CA VAL A 40 -8.76 1.13 1.49
C VAL A 40 -7.99 -0.08 1.01
N THR A 41 -8.70 -1.19 0.79
CA THR A 41 -8.13 -2.39 0.20
C THR A 41 -8.74 -2.63 -1.16
N LEU A 42 -7.90 -2.60 -2.19
CA LEU A 42 -8.25 -2.95 -3.55
C LEU A 42 -7.94 -4.43 -3.76
N THR A 43 -8.95 -5.21 -4.14
CA THR A 43 -8.84 -6.65 -4.38
C THR A 43 -9.10 -6.96 -5.84
N SER A 44 -8.67 -8.13 -6.29
CA SER A 44 -8.91 -8.60 -7.65
C SER A 44 -8.40 -7.63 -8.74
N LEU A 45 -7.27 -6.96 -8.46
CA LEU A 45 -6.68 -6.00 -9.38
C LEU A 45 -6.27 -6.68 -10.69
N SER A 46 -6.70 -6.10 -11.80
CA SER A 46 -6.25 -6.46 -13.14
C SER A 46 -5.11 -5.55 -13.58
N SER A 47 -4.16 -6.11 -14.29
CA SER A 47 -3.05 -5.37 -14.89
C SER A 47 -3.10 -5.51 -16.42
N PRO A 48 -2.90 -4.43 -17.17
CA PRO A 48 -2.75 -4.49 -18.63
C PRO A 48 -1.36 -5.01 -19.06
N VAL A 49 -0.42 -5.15 -18.13
CA VAL A 49 0.96 -5.61 -18.38
C VAL A 49 1.30 -6.80 -17.48
N GLY A 50 2.26 -7.61 -17.93
CA GLY A 50 2.76 -8.79 -17.23
C GLY A 50 1.81 -10.00 -17.27
N ALA A 51 2.37 -11.16 -16.95
CA ALA A 51 1.61 -12.42 -16.96
C ALA A 51 0.88 -12.61 -15.62
N SER A 52 -0.40 -12.95 -15.68
CA SER A 52 -1.20 -13.25 -14.49
C SER A 52 -1.49 -14.74 -14.40
N CYS A 53 -1.19 -15.36 -13.27
CA CYS A 53 -1.56 -16.76 -13.01
C CYS A 53 -2.31 -16.91 -11.68
N GLY A 54 -3.01 -18.04 -11.53
CA GLY A 54 -3.65 -18.41 -10.27
C GLY A 54 -2.61 -18.73 -9.19
N LEU A 55 -3.11 -18.98 -7.98
CA LEU A 55 -2.27 -19.44 -6.88
C LEU A 55 -2.24 -20.96 -6.77
N GLY A 56 -3.21 -21.67 -7.36
CA GLY A 56 -3.35 -23.11 -7.26
C GLY A 56 -3.09 -23.85 -8.58
N GLY A 57 -4.04 -24.69 -8.98
CA GLY A 57 -3.84 -25.70 -10.03
C GLY A 57 -3.47 -25.10 -11.40
N GLY A 58 -2.56 -25.76 -12.11
CA GLY A 58 -2.19 -25.41 -13.50
C GLY A 58 -1.09 -24.36 -13.66
N VAL A 59 -0.38 -24.01 -12.57
CA VAL A 59 0.82 -23.16 -12.61
C VAL A 59 2.09 -23.98 -12.33
N PRO A 60 3.28 -23.56 -12.81
CA PRO A 60 4.52 -24.27 -12.51
C PRO A 60 4.76 -24.38 -11.01
N ASP A 61 5.47 -25.42 -10.60
CA ASP A 61 5.75 -25.68 -9.19
C ASP A 61 6.53 -24.56 -8.52
N GLU A 62 7.16 -23.63 -9.22
CA GLU A 62 7.80 -22.45 -8.60
C GLU A 62 6.84 -21.25 -8.40
N PHE A 63 5.56 -21.41 -8.72
CA PHE A 63 4.50 -20.40 -8.52
C PHE A 63 3.27 -20.93 -7.77
N ASN A 64 3.19 -22.23 -7.52
CA ASN A 64 2.03 -22.87 -6.91
C ASN A 64 1.96 -22.70 -5.37
N TYR A 65 0.94 -22.06 -4.81
CA TYR A 65 0.73 -21.96 -3.35
C TYR A 65 -0.15 -23.10 -2.78
N GLY A 66 -0.57 -24.06 -3.61
CA GLY A 66 -1.39 -25.20 -3.18
C GLY A 66 -2.81 -24.81 -2.75
N THR A 67 -3.25 -23.60 -3.09
CA THR A 67 -4.59 -23.05 -2.82
C THR A 67 -4.92 -22.01 -3.87
N GLU A 68 -6.20 -21.83 -4.18
CA GLU A 68 -6.67 -20.78 -5.11
C GLU A 68 -6.74 -19.39 -4.45
N VAL A 69 -6.79 -19.35 -3.11
CA VAL A 69 -6.95 -18.10 -2.34
C VAL A 69 -6.04 -18.10 -1.11
N MET A 70 -5.41 -16.95 -0.86
CA MET A 70 -4.64 -16.67 0.36
C MET A 70 -5.00 -15.30 0.93
N GLY A 71 -5.78 -15.29 2.01
CA GLY A 71 -6.34 -14.04 2.54
C GLY A 71 -7.26 -13.41 1.49
N LEU A 72 -6.84 -12.27 0.93
CA LEU A 72 -7.54 -11.59 -0.18
C LEU A 72 -6.86 -11.81 -1.54
N ILE A 73 -5.71 -12.49 -1.57
CA ILE A 73 -4.93 -12.74 -2.77
C ILE A 73 -5.56 -13.90 -3.52
N THR A 74 -5.85 -13.68 -4.80
CA THR A 74 -6.44 -14.71 -5.69
C THR A 74 -5.59 -14.94 -6.94
N ARG A 75 -4.71 -14.01 -7.28
CA ARG A 75 -3.80 -14.09 -8.42
C ARG A 75 -2.46 -13.48 -8.09
N GLN A 76 -1.46 -13.90 -8.85
CA GLN A 76 -0.11 -13.35 -8.82
C GLN A 76 0.31 -12.91 -10.22
N TYR A 77 1.17 -11.91 -10.25
CA TYR A 77 1.82 -11.38 -11.45
C TYR A 77 3.32 -11.58 -11.35
N TYR A 78 3.97 -11.83 -12.48
CA TYR A 78 5.43 -11.93 -12.61
C TYR A 78 5.83 -11.58 -14.06
N ALA A 79 7.06 -11.13 -14.26
CA ALA A 79 7.59 -10.82 -15.59
C ALA A 79 7.96 -12.09 -16.37
N GLY A 80 8.61 -13.04 -15.70
CA GLY A 80 9.03 -14.33 -16.24
C GLY A 80 10.05 -14.97 -15.29
N LYS A 81 10.44 -16.24 -15.50
CA LYS A 81 11.45 -16.89 -14.65
C LYS A 81 12.86 -16.29 -14.87
N THR A 82 13.14 -15.90 -16.11
CA THR A 82 14.46 -15.46 -16.57
C THR A 82 14.42 -14.07 -17.19
N GLU A 83 13.37 -13.30 -16.88
CA GLU A 83 13.08 -12.01 -17.49
C GLU A 83 12.89 -10.96 -16.40
N ALA A 84 13.68 -9.89 -16.46
CA ALA A 84 13.39 -8.64 -15.78
C ALA A 84 12.42 -7.80 -16.63
N GLY A 85 11.62 -6.97 -15.98
CA GLY A 85 10.65 -6.12 -16.66
C GLY A 85 9.43 -5.79 -15.81
N ASP A 86 8.44 -5.17 -16.43
CA ASP A 86 7.21 -4.77 -15.75
C ASP A 86 6.38 -6.02 -15.38
N ILE A 87 6.22 -6.22 -14.07
CA ILE A 87 5.46 -7.33 -13.48
C ILE A 87 3.96 -7.07 -13.62
N CYS A 88 3.53 -5.87 -13.22
CA CYS A 88 2.13 -5.44 -13.29
C CYS A 88 2.02 -3.92 -13.16
N ARG A 89 0.88 -3.37 -13.58
CA ARG A 89 0.50 -1.96 -13.44
C ARG A 89 -0.93 -1.87 -12.96
N PHE A 90 -1.13 -1.32 -11.77
CA PHE A 90 -2.45 -1.16 -11.16
C PHE A 90 -2.89 0.30 -11.19
N GLY A 91 -4.15 0.55 -11.54
CA GLY A 91 -4.77 1.87 -11.46
C GLY A 91 -5.25 2.15 -10.04
N LEU A 92 -5.04 3.38 -9.56
CA LEU A 92 -5.52 3.83 -8.25
C LEU A 92 -6.56 4.95 -8.38
N ASN A 93 -6.22 6.03 -9.10
CA ASN A 93 -7.02 7.27 -9.22
C ASN A 93 -7.47 7.80 -7.84
N ASP A 94 -6.53 7.84 -6.90
CA ASP A 94 -6.74 8.36 -5.55
C ASP A 94 -5.42 8.88 -4.96
N HIS A 95 -5.50 9.58 -3.84
CA HIS A 95 -4.36 9.99 -3.03
C HIS A 95 -4.03 8.88 -2.04
N ALA A 96 -2.74 8.62 -1.84
CA ALA A 96 -2.27 7.69 -0.82
C ALA A 96 -1.06 8.27 -0.09
N ASP A 97 -1.03 8.19 1.23
CA ASP A 97 0.15 8.45 2.04
C ASP A 97 1.08 7.23 2.04
N THR A 98 0.50 6.04 2.16
CA THR A 98 1.25 4.78 2.09
C THR A 98 0.52 3.76 1.26
N ILE A 99 1.28 2.90 0.58
CA ILE A 99 0.80 1.82 -0.27
C ILE A 99 1.44 0.53 0.23
N SER A 100 0.61 -0.38 0.71
CA SER A 100 0.99 -1.75 1.03
C SER A 100 0.71 -2.68 -0.13
N TYR A 101 1.65 -3.60 -0.37
CA TYR A 101 1.56 -4.60 -1.43
C TYR A 101 2.12 -5.94 -0.94
N TRP A 102 1.66 -7.02 -1.53
CA TRP A 102 2.19 -8.36 -1.26
C TRP A 102 3.17 -8.77 -2.34
N SER A 103 4.36 -9.19 -1.92
CA SER A 103 5.40 -9.65 -2.82
C SER A 103 6.17 -10.84 -2.25
N GLY A 104 6.77 -11.61 -3.14
CA GLY A 104 7.68 -12.70 -2.83
C GLY A 104 8.52 -13.03 -4.06
N ALA A 105 9.72 -13.57 -3.86
CA ALA A 105 10.61 -13.98 -4.93
C ALA A 105 10.64 -15.50 -5.04
N ALA A 106 10.65 -16.04 -6.27
CA ALA A 106 10.85 -17.47 -6.47
C ALA A 106 12.28 -17.92 -6.13
N SER A 107 13.26 -17.02 -6.27
CA SER A 107 14.67 -17.27 -6.01
C SER A 107 15.33 -16.07 -5.36
N GLY A 108 15.99 -16.30 -4.23
CA GLY A 108 16.88 -15.34 -3.59
C GLY A 108 16.20 -14.27 -2.74
N ASP A 109 16.94 -13.82 -1.73
CA ASP A 109 16.62 -12.65 -0.91
C ASP A 109 17.42 -11.46 -1.47
N LYS A 110 16.78 -10.58 -2.26
CA LYS A 110 17.49 -9.59 -3.08
C LYS A 110 16.75 -8.26 -3.24
N GLU A 111 17.51 -7.21 -3.54
CA GLU A 111 17.03 -5.92 -4.04
C GLU A 111 16.69 -6.08 -5.53
N ALA A 112 15.49 -6.57 -5.83
CA ALA A 112 15.07 -6.94 -7.18
C ALA A 112 13.75 -6.28 -7.60
N LEU A 113 13.16 -5.44 -6.76
CA LEU A 113 11.90 -4.77 -7.07
C LEU A 113 12.11 -3.27 -7.22
N SER A 114 11.52 -2.71 -8.27
CA SER A 114 11.29 -1.28 -8.39
C SER A 114 9.79 -0.99 -8.49
N ILE A 115 9.36 0.10 -7.87
CA ILE A 115 7.98 0.57 -7.92
C ILE A 115 7.97 1.98 -8.49
N LEU A 116 7.22 2.16 -9.58
CA LEU A 116 6.97 3.46 -10.18
C LEU A 116 5.58 3.93 -9.79
N ILE A 117 5.48 5.16 -9.26
CA ILE A 117 4.23 5.86 -8.99
C ILE A 117 4.10 6.96 -10.04
N GLU A 118 3.11 6.82 -10.92
CA GLU A 118 2.74 7.84 -11.91
C GLU A 118 1.55 8.64 -11.38
N TYR A 119 1.71 9.95 -11.29
CA TYR A 119 0.67 10.88 -10.86
C TYR A 119 -0.16 11.38 -12.05
N VAL A 120 -1.34 11.92 -11.75
CA VAL A 120 -2.27 12.44 -12.77
C VAL A 120 -1.67 13.58 -13.60
N ASP A 121 -0.77 14.37 -13.01
CA ASP A 121 -0.04 15.47 -13.67
C ASP A 121 1.08 14.99 -14.62
N GLY A 122 1.36 13.69 -14.66
CA GLY A 122 2.40 13.07 -15.48
C GLY A 122 3.76 12.95 -14.79
N THR A 123 3.91 13.44 -13.56
CA THR A 123 5.11 13.24 -12.75
C THR A 123 5.24 11.75 -12.42
N VAL A 124 6.49 11.24 -12.38
CA VAL A 124 6.78 9.85 -12.02
C VAL A 124 7.80 9.84 -10.89
N TYR A 125 7.48 9.12 -9.83
CA TYR A 125 8.43 8.74 -8.79
C TYR A 125 8.82 7.28 -8.93
N GLU A 126 10.09 6.95 -8.70
CA GLU A 126 10.60 5.59 -8.75
C GLU A 126 11.30 5.24 -7.43
N ALA A 127 10.75 4.26 -6.71
CA ALA A 127 11.43 3.59 -5.62
C ALA A 127 12.25 2.42 -6.20
N LYS A 128 13.57 2.48 -6.02
CA LYS A 128 14.52 1.49 -6.55
C LYS A 128 15.03 0.57 -5.45
N ASP A 129 15.61 -0.55 -5.89
CA ASP A 129 16.38 -1.46 -5.04
C ASP A 129 15.60 -1.94 -3.82
N LEU A 130 14.29 -2.17 -3.99
CA LEU A 130 13.43 -2.67 -2.93
C LEU A 130 13.71 -4.15 -2.71
N PHE A 131 13.97 -4.49 -1.46
CA PHE A 131 14.29 -5.84 -1.05
C PHE A 131 13.04 -6.71 -1.02
N VAL A 132 13.11 -7.87 -1.67
CA VAL A 132 12.06 -8.89 -1.67
C VAL A 132 12.64 -10.19 -1.14
N HIS A 133 11.91 -10.80 -0.21
CA HIS A 133 12.26 -12.06 0.41
C HIS A 133 11.84 -13.26 -0.45
N GLU A 134 12.66 -14.29 -0.41
CA GLU A 134 12.40 -15.59 -1.02
C GLU A 134 11.25 -16.31 -0.29
N TRP A 135 10.36 -16.92 -1.06
CA TRP A 135 9.07 -17.40 -0.59
C TRP A 135 9.02 -18.83 0.00
N SER A 136 10.03 -19.67 -0.21
CA SER A 136 10.00 -21.09 0.16
C SER A 136 10.16 -21.35 1.66
N SER A 137 10.71 -20.39 2.41
CA SER A 137 10.92 -20.51 3.85
C SER A 137 10.83 -19.16 4.54
N LEU A 138 10.44 -19.15 5.82
CA LEU A 138 10.25 -17.91 6.55
C LEU A 138 11.58 -17.20 6.80
N ARG A 139 11.77 -16.09 6.10
CA ARG A 139 12.92 -15.21 6.27
C ARG A 139 12.77 -14.28 7.47
N PRO A 140 13.87 -14.02 8.21
CA PRO A 140 13.86 -13.01 9.27
C PRO A 140 13.60 -11.63 8.69
N LYS A 141 12.99 -10.73 9.48
CA LYS A 141 12.81 -9.33 9.08
C LYS A 141 14.19 -8.67 8.93
N GLY A 142 14.56 -8.33 7.70
CA GLY A 142 15.76 -7.55 7.41
C GLY A 142 15.64 -6.09 7.88
N GLN A 143 16.76 -5.36 7.85
CA GLN A 143 16.75 -3.91 8.10
C GLN A 143 16.32 -3.10 6.87
N LYS A 144 16.51 -3.66 5.67
CA LYS A 144 16.15 -3.03 4.40
C LYS A 144 14.76 -3.50 3.98
N THR A 145 13.85 -2.54 3.72
CA THR A 145 12.45 -2.79 3.31
C THR A 145 11.78 -3.90 4.14
N PRO A 146 11.72 -3.77 5.48
CA PRO A 146 11.18 -4.81 6.33
C PRO A 146 9.72 -5.10 5.99
N TYR A 147 9.38 -6.37 5.80
CA TYR A 147 7.98 -6.76 5.68
C TYR A 147 7.25 -6.52 7.01
N VAL A 148 5.99 -6.09 6.91
CA VAL A 148 5.13 -5.83 8.07
C VAL A 148 4.48 -7.11 8.57
N GLU A 149 4.00 -7.96 7.66
CA GLU A 149 3.36 -9.25 7.95
C GLU A 149 3.64 -10.28 6.85
N TYR A 150 3.26 -11.53 7.09
CA TYR A 150 3.34 -12.60 6.11
C TYR A 150 2.09 -13.50 6.14
N LEU A 151 1.83 -14.20 5.04
CA LEU A 151 0.85 -15.27 4.96
C LEU A 151 1.55 -16.56 4.55
N GLN A 152 1.22 -17.66 5.22
CA GLN A 152 1.74 -18.98 4.88
C GLN A 152 0.64 -19.83 4.22
N SER A 153 1.01 -20.48 3.12
CA SER A 153 0.14 -21.37 2.35
C SER A 153 0.20 -22.82 2.83
N PRO A 154 -0.73 -23.70 2.39
CA PRO A 154 -0.74 -25.11 2.76
C PRO A 154 0.55 -25.86 2.40
N ASN A 155 1.20 -25.50 1.30
CA ASN A 155 2.50 -26.07 0.91
C ASN A 155 3.70 -25.29 1.48
N GLN A 156 3.47 -24.57 2.58
CA GLN A 156 4.44 -23.84 3.40
C GLN A 156 5.12 -22.63 2.74
N ARG A 157 4.63 -22.20 1.58
CA ARG A 157 5.15 -21.05 0.85
C ARG A 157 4.55 -19.74 1.33
N LEU A 158 5.28 -18.65 1.14
CA LEU A 158 5.00 -17.39 1.84
C LEU A 158 4.70 -16.23 0.89
N TRP A 159 3.82 -15.35 1.36
CA TRP A 159 3.67 -13.99 0.88
C TRP A 159 4.12 -13.04 1.96
N TYR A 160 4.84 -11.98 1.58
CA TYR A 160 5.26 -10.92 2.50
C TYR A 160 4.56 -9.62 2.12
N ARG A 161 4.01 -8.91 3.11
CA ARG A 161 3.46 -7.56 2.89
C ARG A 161 4.52 -6.52 3.18
N TYR A 162 4.70 -5.60 2.24
CA TYR A 162 5.60 -4.45 2.35
C TYR A 162 4.78 -3.17 2.35
N VAL A 163 5.40 -2.05 2.75
CA VAL A 163 4.80 -0.72 2.76
C VAL A 163 5.75 0.24 2.04
N LEU A 164 5.23 0.93 1.03
CA LEU A 164 5.88 2.03 0.35
C LEU A 164 5.27 3.35 0.84
N VAL A 165 6.12 4.30 1.20
CA VAL A 165 5.70 5.67 1.52
C VAL A 165 5.64 6.47 0.23
N ASN A 166 4.50 7.11 -0.04
CA ASN A 166 4.36 8.00 -1.19
C ASN A 166 5.08 9.33 -0.90
N PRO A 167 6.06 9.77 -1.72
CA PRO A 167 6.74 11.05 -1.51
C PRO A 167 5.87 12.26 -1.83
N SER A 168 4.77 12.10 -2.55
CA SER A 168 3.84 13.18 -2.92
C SER A 168 2.42 12.78 -2.56
N PRO A 169 2.08 12.70 -1.25
CA PRO A 169 0.75 12.27 -0.79
C PRO A 169 -0.37 13.20 -1.25
N ASP A 170 -0.06 14.45 -1.57
CA ASP A 170 -0.98 15.47 -2.07
C ASP A 170 -1.25 15.40 -3.58
N SER A 171 -0.52 14.56 -4.30
CA SER A 171 -0.75 14.32 -5.73
C SER A 171 -1.58 13.07 -5.91
N GLU A 172 -2.61 13.16 -6.76
CA GLU A 172 -3.43 12.00 -7.13
C GLU A 172 -2.59 11.02 -7.96
N ILE A 173 -2.61 9.75 -7.56
CA ILE A 173 -1.88 8.69 -8.24
C ILE A 173 -2.76 8.12 -9.34
N ARG A 174 -2.24 8.07 -10.57
CA ARG A 174 -2.89 7.42 -11.70
C ARG A 174 -2.56 5.92 -11.73
N TYR A 175 -1.27 5.58 -11.71
CA TYR A 175 -0.82 4.20 -11.81
C TYR A 175 0.32 3.87 -10.86
N ILE A 176 0.36 2.62 -10.43
CA ILE A 176 1.48 2.02 -9.70
C ILE A 176 1.99 0.85 -10.53
N THR A 177 3.24 0.92 -10.98
CA THR A 177 3.89 -0.14 -11.76
C THR A 177 4.94 -0.83 -10.91
N PHE A 178 4.88 -2.15 -10.88
CA PHE A 178 5.88 -3.00 -10.23
C PHE A 178 6.80 -3.58 -11.31
N ARG A 179 8.10 -3.53 -11.09
CA ARG A 179 9.12 -3.99 -12.04
C ARG A 179 10.12 -4.90 -11.35
N ASP A 180 10.36 -6.07 -11.93
CA ASP A 180 11.49 -6.91 -11.57
C ASP A 180 12.74 -6.31 -12.23
N THR A 181 13.77 -6.03 -11.43
CA THR A 181 15.06 -5.51 -11.89
C THR A 181 16.11 -6.61 -12.03
N SER A 182 15.81 -7.86 -11.65
CA SER A 182 16.72 -8.99 -11.76
C SER A 182 16.19 -10.11 -12.64
N ASN A 183 17.02 -10.58 -13.58
CA ASN A 183 16.69 -11.72 -14.44
C ASN A 183 16.69 -13.08 -13.70
N ASP A 184 17.11 -13.13 -12.43
CA ASP A 184 17.30 -14.40 -11.70
C ASP A 184 16.48 -14.52 -10.40
N CYS A 185 15.70 -13.49 -10.05
CA CYS A 185 14.93 -13.45 -8.81
C CYS A 185 13.50 -13.95 -9.00
N ALA A 186 12.90 -13.63 -10.15
CA ALA A 186 11.52 -13.92 -10.50
C ALA A 186 10.56 -13.42 -9.40
N VAL A 187 10.53 -12.10 -9.26
CA VAL A 187 9.69 -11.38 -8.31
C VAL A 187 8.22 -11.52 -8.70
N LYS A 188 7.40 -11.73 -7.67
CA LYS A 188 5.95 -11.88 -7.78
C LYS A 188 5.25 -10.77 -7.03
N VAL A 189 4.12 -10.33 -7.56
CA VAL A 189 3.26 -9.33 -6.93
C VAL A 189 1.82 -9.83 -6.93
N ALA A 190 1.16 -9.76 -5.78
CA ALA A 190 -0.25 -10.16 -5.67
C ALA A 190 -1.19 -9.14 -6.31
N ASN A 191 -2.39 -9.59 -6.69
CA ASN A 191 -3.46 -8.74 -7.19
C ASN A 191 -4.23 -7.94 -6.12
N VAL A 192 -3.53 -7.52 -5.06
CA VAL A 192 -4.11 -6.81 -3.92
C VAL A 192 -3.21 -5.65 -3.53
N LEU A 193 -3.79 -4.46 -3.41
CA LEU A 193 -3.15 -3.29 -2.82
C LEU A 193 -3.96 -2.81 -1.63
N HIS A 194 -3.30 -2.33 -0.60
CA HIS A 194 -3.93 -1.64 0.51
C HIS A 194 -3.27 -0.28 0.66
N TYR A 195 -4.02 0.80 0.75
CA TYR A 195 -3.43 2.12 0.95
C TYR A 195 -4.12 2.86 2.08
N VAL A 196 -3.35 3.75 2.72
CA VAL A 196 -3.83 4.67 3.74
C VAL A 196 -3.69 6.08 3.20
N THR A 197 -4.71 6.90 3.41
CA THR A 197 -4.76 8.30 2.98
C THR A 197 -5.36 9.16 4.08
N ARG A 198 -4.83 10.37 4.26
CA ARG A 198 -5.43 11.37 5.16
C ARG A 198 -6.78 11.83 4.64
N VAL A 199 -7.71 12.10 5.55
CA VAL A 199 -9.03 12.62 5.17
C VAL A 199 -8.86 14.04 4.64
N ARG A 200 -9.25 14.25 3.37
CA ARG A 200 -9.16 15.55 2.69
C ARG A 200 -10.52 16.21 2.66
N GLN A 201 -10.55 17.53 2.86
CA GLN A 201 -11.77 18.30 2.65
C GLN A 201 -12.07 18.41 1.15
N LEU A 202 -13.33 18.15 0.79
CA LEU A 202 -13.81 18.40 -0.58
C LEU A 202 -13.86 19.91 -0.80
N ASN A 203 -12.94 20.44 -1.61
CA ASN A 203 -13.03 21.81 -2.10
C ASN A 203 -14.13 21.89 -3.16
N VAL A 204 -15.38 21.97 -2.73
CA VAL A 204 -16.50 22.30 -3.61
C VAL A 204 -16.34 23.78 -3.96
N ARG A 205 -15.77 24.07 -5.13
CA ARG A 205 -15.84 25.42 -5.70
C ARG A 205 -17.32 25.76 -5.88
N LYS A 206 -17.78 26.78 -5.15
CA LYS A 206 -19.08 27.42 -5.39
C LYS A 206 -19.04 28.19 -6.70
#